data_AF-A0A945Z353-F1
#
_entry.id   AF-A0A945Z353-F1
#
_cell.length_a   1.000
_cell.length_b   1.000
_cell.length_c   1.000
_cell.angle_alpha   90.00
_cell.angle_beta   90.00
_cell.angle_gamma   90.00
#
_symmetry.space_group_name_H-M   'P 1'
#
loop_
_entity.id
_entity.type
_entity.pdbx_description
1 polymer ?
#
loop_
_entity_poly.entity_id
_entity_poly.type
_entity_poly.pdbx_seq_one_letter_code
_entity_poly.pdbx_strand_id
1 'polypeptide(L)' 'MTSYKLTLSIGYVNGNREEEITVEDMGYTEEEWDELTPEEKDLKLEAHWTDWSNNYIEGGWEKED' A
#
# COMPACT_ATOMS: atom_id res chain seq x y z
N MET A 1 15.12 -11.05 -2.44
CA MET A 1 14.35 -9.81 -2.57
C MET A 1 13.06 -10.00 -1.81
N THR A 2 12.90 -9.26 -0.73
CA THR A 2 11.74 -9.29 0.15
C THR A 2 10.60 -8.56 -0.53
N SER A 3 9.46 -9.24 -0.73
CA SER A 3 8.28 -8.68 -1.39
C SER A 3 7.00 -8.84 -0.56
N TYR A 4 6.05 -7.94 -0.80
CA TYR A 4 4.77 -7.85 -0.12
C TYR A 4 3.65 -7.64 -1.13
N LYS A 5 2.47 -8.19 -0.84
CA LYS A 5 1.26 -7.99 -1.63
C LYS A 5 0.40 -6.90 -1.01
N LEU A 6 0.25 -5.78 -1.69
CA LEU A 6 -0.73 -4.76 -1.36
C LEU A 6 -2.09 -5.16 -1.90
N THR A 7 -3.14 -4.93 -1.10
CA THR A 7 -4.53 -5.19 -1.51
C THR A 7 -5.40 -4.02 -1.06
N LEU A 8 -6.22 -3.51 -1.96
CA LEU A 8 -7.25 -2.50 -1.69
C LEU A 8 -8.59 -3.03 -2.21
N SER A 9 -9.63 -2.91 -1.39
CA SER A 9 -11.01 -3.25 -1.77
C SER A 9 -11.94 -2.16 -1.26
N ILE A 10 -12.76 -1.60 -2.14
CA ILE A 10 -13.64 -0.46 -1.83
C ILE A 10 -15.11 -0.88 -1.61
N GLY A 11 -15.37 -2.16 -1.35
CA GLY A 11 -16.71 -2.66 -1.05
C GLY A 11 -17.66 -2.79 -2.25
N TYR A 12 -17.20 -2.51 -3.47
CA TYR A 12 -17.88 -2.85 -4.72
C TYR A 12 -17.51 -4.26 -5.18
N VAL A 13 -18.47 -4.98 -5.78
CA VAL A 13 -18.20 -6.31 -6.36
C VAL A 13 -17.10 -6.19 -7.42
N ASN A 14 -16.02 -6.94 -7.26
CA ASN A 14 -14.80 -6.91 -8.08
C ASN A 14 -14.05 -5.56 -8.11
N GLY A 15 -14.39 -4.62 -7.22
CA GLY A 15 -13.64 -3.39 -7.00
C GLY A 15 -12.42 -3.63 -6.12
N ASN A 16 -11.50 -4.46 -6.59
CA ASN A 16 -10.23 -4.74 -5.92
C ASN A 16 -9.03 -4.25 -6.76
N ARG A 17 -7.97 -3.86 -6.06
CA ARG A 17 -6.66 -3.55 -6.62
C ARG A 17 -5.63 -4.36 -5.84
N GLU A 18 -4.79 -5.07 -6.56
CA GLU A 18 -3.69 -5.84 -5.98
C GLU A 18 -2.40 -5.45 -6.68
N GLU A 19 -1.32 -5.33 -5.92
CA GLU A 19 0.00 -5.00 -6.44
C GLU A 19 1.07 -5.72 -5.60
N GLU A 20 2.11 -6.22 -6.25
CA GLU A 20 3.28 -6.75 -5.58
C GLU A 20 4.35 -5.67 -5.55
N ILE A 21 4.89 -5.41 -4.37
CA ILE A 21 5.97 -4.46 -4.16
C ILE A 21 7.16 -5.16 -3.50
N THR A 22 8.34 -4.59 -3.69
CA THR A 22 9.57 -4.98 -3.01
C THR A 22 9.99 -3.92 -2.00
N VAL A 23 10.89 -4.28 -1.08
CA VAL A 23 11.46 -3.29 -0.14
C VAL A 23 12.26 -2.20 -0.86
N GLU A 24 12.83 -2.51 -2.03
CA GLU A 24 13.50 -1.52 -2.89
C GLU A 24 12.51 -0.53 -3.52
N ASP A 25 11.31 -0.98 -3.90
CA ASP A 25 10.24 -0.09 -4.37
C ASP A 25 9.77 0.88 -3.27
N MET A 26 9.93 0.48 -2.00
CA MET A 26 9.70 1.32 -0.83
C MET A 26 10.90 2.22 -0.48
N GLY A 27 12.01 2.10 -1.21
CA GLY A 27 13.23 2.90 -1.03
C GLY A 27 14.22 2.36 0.00
N TYR A 28 14.14 1.08 0.36
CA TYR A 28 15.07 0.43 1.30
C TYR A 28 15.92 -0.63 0.59
N THR A 29 17.17 -0.78 1.01
CA THR A 29 17.94 -1.99 0.73
C THR A 29 17.50 -3.14 1.65
N GLU A 30 17.83 -4.38 1.28
CA GLU A 30 17.55 -5.55 2.14
C GLU A 30 18.24 -5.44 3.51
N GLU A 31 19.48 -4.92 3.55
CA GLU A 31 20.24 -4.75 4.79
C GLU A 31 19.56 -3.75 5.74
N GLU A 32 19.18 -2.58 5.22
CA GLU A 32 18.45 -1.57 5.99
C GLU A 32 17.10 -2.10 6.47
N TRP A 33 16.42 -2.91 5.64
CA TRP A 33 15.16 -3.52 6.02
C TRP A 33 15.35 -4.55 7.13
N ASP A 34 16.37 -5.39 7.08
CA ASP A 34 16.64 -6.43 8.07
C ASP A 34 17.03 -5.90 9.44
N GLU A 35 17.59 -4.70 9.52
CA GLU A 35 17.89 -4.02 10.77
C GLU A 35 16.66 -3.49 11.51
N LEU A 36 15.52 -3.34 10.82
CA LEU A 36 14.28 -2.86 11.42
C LEU A 36 13.63 -3.93 12.30
N THR A 37 13.08 -3.49 13.43
CA THR A 37 12.22 -4.31 14.26
C THR A 37 10.92 -4.66 13.53
N PRO A 38 10.22 -5.74 13.93
CA PRO A 38 8.93 -6.08 13.35
C PRO A 38 7.90 -4.95 13.43
N GLU A 39 7.89 -4.18 14.52
CA GLU A 39 6.98 -3.04 14.71
C GLU A 39 7.31 -1.89 13.74
N GLU A 40 8.59 -1.60 13.52
CA GLU A 40 9.01 -0.60 12.53
C GLU A 40 8.65 -1.02 11.12
N LYS A 41 8.86 -2.30 10.75
CA LYS A 41 8.48 -2.84 9.45
C LYS A 41 6.98 -2.66 9.19
N ASP A 42 6.15 -2.97 10.19
CA ASP A 42 4.70 -2.82 10.10
C ASP A 42 4.29 -1.35 9.87
N LEU A 43 4.86 -0.42 10.64
CA LEU A 43 4.62 1.02 10.47
C LEU A 43 5.03 1.53 9.08
N LYS A 44 6.14 1.04 8.52
CA LYS A 44 6.58 1.41 7.17
C LYS A 44 5.66 0.84 6.09
N LEU A 45 5.23 -0.41 6.23
CA LEU A 45 4.29 -1.05 5.31
C LEU A 45 2.92 -0.36 5.34
N GLU A 46 2.42 0.00 6.53
CA GLU A 46 1.16 0.74 6.68
C GLU A 46 1.23 2.12 6.02
N ALA A 47 2.33 2.86 6.23
CA ALA A 47 2.54 4.16 5.60
C ALA A 47 2.59 4.05 4.07
N HIS A 48 3.31 3.06 3.54
CA HIS A 48 3.41 2.85 2.10
C HIS A 48 2.07 2.42 1.50
N TRP A 49 1.35 1.48 2.13
CA TRP A 49 0.02 1.08 1.70
C TRP A 49 -0.98 2.25 1.70
N THR A 50 -0.90 3.13 2.70
CA THR A 50 -1.75 4.32 2.79
C THR A 50 -1.49 5.29 1.62
N ASP A 51 -0.22 5.59 1.32
CA ASP A 51 0.13 6.45 0.18
C ASP A 51 -0.29 5.82 -1.15
N TRP A 52 0.05 4.55 -1.35
CA TRP A 52 -0.33 3.78 -2.53
C TRP A 52 -1.86 3.76 -2.75
N SER A 53 -2.64 3.45 -1.71
CA SER A 53 -4.10 3.31 -1.81
C SER A 53 -4.80 4.62 -2.16
N ASN A 54 -4.29 5.77 -1.70
CA ASN A 54 -4.83 7.08 -2.02
C ASN A 54 -4.77 7.43 -3.52
N ASN A 55 -3.92 6.76 -4.31
CA ASN A 55 -3.89 6.91 -5.77
C ASN A 55 -5.07 6.25 -6.49
N TYR A 56 -5.85 5.43 -5.80
CA TYR A 56 -6.95 4.65 -6.39
C TYR A 56 -8.32 4.94 -5.78
N ILE A 57 -8.37 5.69 -4.67
CA ILE A 57 -9.62 6.06 -4.01
C ILE A 57 -10.03 7.43 -4.53
N GLU A 58 -10.93 7.45 -5.50
CA GLU A 58 -11.61 8.66 -5.97
C GLU A 58 -13.07 8.66 -5.52
N GLY A 59 -13.54 9.78 -4.98
CA GLY A 59 -14.91 9.92 -4.51
C GLY A 59 -15.38 11.37 -4.57
N GLY A 60 -16.65 11.57 -4.86
CA GLY A 60 -17.26 12.89 -4.95
C GLY A 60 -18.78 12.79 -4.92
N TRP A 61 -19.45 13.94 -4.92
CA TRP A 61 -20.90 14.03 -5.07
C TRP A 61 -21.21 15.21 -5.99
N GLU A 62 -22.24 15.04 -6.81
CA GLU A 62 -22.80 16.10 -7.64
C GLU A 62 -24.30 16.22 -7.33
N LYS A 63 -24.83 17.44 -7.41
CA LYS A 63 -26.27 17.66 -7.34
C LYS A 63 -26.83 17.54 -8.76
N GLU A 64 -27.72 16.58 -8.99
CA GLU A 64 -28.52 16.53 -10.23
C GLU A 64 -29.64 17.60 -10.16
N ASP A 65 -29.81 18.37 -11.24
CA ASP A 65 -30.92 19.30 -11.50
C ASP A 65 -31.83 18.74 -12.61
#